data_AF-A0A3A5VPQ0-F1
#
_entry.id   AF-A0A3A5VPQ0-F1
#
_cell.length_a   1.000
_cell.length_b   1.000
_cell.length_c   1.000
_cell.angle_alpha   90.00
_cell.angle_beta   90.00
_cell.angle_gamma   90.00
#
_symmetry.space_group_name_H-M   'P 1'
#
loop_
_entity.id
_entity.type
_entity.pdbx_description
1 polymer ?
#
loop_
_entity_poly.entity_id
_entity_poly.type
_entity_poly.pdbx_seq_one_letter_code
_entity_poly.pdbx_strand_id
1 'polypeptide(L)'
;MEDKNMKNENMNEEAVSPVIATILMVAITVVLAGVLYVWASQLAEGNTDGDFSMYDFEVNSAGTTFTTGTGEAIVYVSLDAGDELSWSTVIVQMKADGGVYVECTNPDKATSTGCAISDNDDGKWAFGEEVTISEGSDDTCSAGTCEVQVKILDRSTNKLIYES
;
A
#
# COMPACT_ATOMS: atom_id res chain seq x y z
N MET A 1 1.20 39.78 76.61
CA MET A 1 -0.02 40.26 75.94
C MET A 1 0.28 40.17 74.46
N GLU A 2 -0.42 39.28 73.79
CA GLU A 2 -0.34 39.02 72.35
C GLU A 2 -0.54 40.29 71.53
N ASP A 3 0.12 40.37 70.37
CA ASP A 3 -0.56 40.82 69.16
C ASP A 3 -0.17 39.93 67.98
N LYS A 4 -1.23 39.41 67.37
CA LYS A 4 -1.29 38.38 66.35
C LYS A 4 -0.86 38.97 65.01
N ASN A 5 0.21 38.45 64.41
CA ASN A 5 0.54 38.79 63.03
C ASN A 5 -0.35 37.99 62.09
N MET A 6 -1.34 38.69 61.54
CA MET A 6 -2.33 38.23 60.60
C MET A 6 -1.81 38.36 59.15
N LYS A 7 -2.18 37.38 58.31
CA LYS A 7 -2.25 37.37 56.82
C LYS A 7 -1.04 36.79 56.08
N ASN A 8 -1.26 35.64 55.43
CA ASN A 8 -1.67 35.64 54.04
C ASN A 8 -2.04 34.20 53.63
N GLU A 9 -3.30 33.83 53.85
CA GLU A 9 -3.83 32.60 53.26
C GLU A 9 -4.54 32.99 51.96
N ASN A 10 -3.92 32.61 50.86
CA ASN A 10 -4.37 32.83 49.50
C ASN A 10 -5.62 31.98 49.25
N MET A 11 -6.76 32.35 49.82
CA MET A 11 -8.04 31.76 49.45
C MET A 11 -8.53 32.38 48.15
N ASN A 12 -7.83 32.10 47.05
CA ASN A 12 -8.44 32.11 45.73
C ASN A 12 -9.22 30.79 45.54
N GLU A 13 -10.14 30.53 46.46
CA GLU A 13 -11.22 29.57 46.30
C GLU A 13 -12.47 30.35 45.87
N GLU A 14 -12.32 31.18 44.83
CA GLU A 14 -13.49 31.64 44.08
C GLU A 14 -14.06 30.41 43.39
N ALA A 15 -15.09 29.85 44.02
CA ALA A 15 -15.89 28.76 43.50
C ALA A 15 -16.26 29.05 42.05
N VAL A 16 -15.75 28.22 41.15
CA VAL A 16 -16.19 28.21 39.75
C VAL A 16 -17.72 28.07 39.80
N SER A 17 -18.43 29.09 39.34
CA SER A 17 -19.89 29.11 39.37
C SER A 17 -20.42 27.83 38.68
N PRO A 18 -21.45 27.15 39.24
CA PRO A 18 -21.99 25.91 38.68
C PRO A 18 -22.35 26.03 37.19
N VAL A 19 -22.74 27.22 36.75
CA VAL A 19 -23.06 27.53 35.35
C VAL A 19 -21.80 27.69 34.50
N ILE A 20 -20.76 28.32 35.04
CA ILE A 20 -19.49 28.53 34.32
C ILE A 20 -18.75 27.19 34.18
N ALA A 21 -18.79 26.35 35.21
CA ALA A 21 -18.18 25.02 35.17
C ALA A 21 -18.79 24.12 34.08
N THR A 22 -20.11 24.15 33.92
CA THR A 22 -20.80 23.34 32.91
C THR A 22 -20.53 23.83 31.49
N ILE A 23 -20.47 25.15 31.26
CA ILE A 23 -20.12 25.71 29.95
C ILE A 23 -18.70 25.30 29.54
N LEU A 24 -17.72 25.39 30.45
CA LEU A 24 -16.34 24.99 30.17
C LEU A 24 -16.22 23.48 29.89
N MET A 25 -16.95 22.65 30.64
CA MET A 25 -16.96 21.20 30.45
C MET A 25 -17.58 20.80 29.11
N VAL A 26 -18.66 21.47 28.69
CA VAL A 26 -19.29 21.20 27.39
C VAL A 26 -18.42 21.72 26.24
N ALA A 27 -17.77 22.87 26.42
CA ALA A 27 -16.88 23.41 25.40
C ALA A 27 -15.72 22.45 25.09
N ILE A 28 -15.09 21.86 26.10
CA ILE A 28 -13.97 20.95 25.88
C ILE A 28 -14.40 19.63 25.23
N THR A 29 -15.58 19.09 25.57
CA THR A 29 -16.07 17.84 24.96
C THR A 29 -16.42 18.04 23.49
N VAL A 30 -16.98 19.18 23.11
CA VAL A 30 -17.24 19.51 21.70
C VAL A 30 -15.93 19.63 20.91
N VAL A 31 -14.91 20.27 21.49
CA VAL A 31 -13.59 20.39 20.85
C VAL A 31 -12.95 19.02 20.68
N LEU A 32 -12.92 18.19 21.73
CA LEU A 32 -12.35 16.85 21.66
C LEU A 32 -13.11 15.95 20.67
N ALA A 33 -14.44 16.04 20.62
CA ALA A 33 -15.25 15.34 19.64
C ALA A 33 -14.94 15.80 18.21
N GLY A 34 -14.73 17.11 18.00
CA GLY A 34 -14.32 17.66 16.71
C GLY A 34 -12.94 17.18 16.26
N VAL A 35 -11.96 17.18 17.16
CA VAL A 35 -10.62 16.65 16.87
C VAL A 35 -10.69 15.15 16.56
N LEU A 36 -11.40 14.37 17.37
CA LEU A 36 -11.61 12.94 17.11
C LEU A 36 -12.31 12.70 15.78
N TYR A 37 -13.29 13.51 15.40
CA TYR A 37 -13.98 13.40 14.11
C TYR A 37 -13.01 13.63 12.95
N VAL A 38 -12.20 14.69 12.97
CA VAL A 38 -11.23 14.96 11.90
C VAL A 38 -10.19 13.85 11.78
N TRP A 39 -9.72 13.31 12.92
CA TRP A 39 -8.80 12.17 12.94
C TRP A 39 -9.46 10.89 12.41
N ALA A 40 -10.69 10.61 12.84
CA ALA A 40 -11.44 9.44 12.38
C ALA A 40 -11.79 9.54 10.88
N SER A 41 -12.11 10.74 10.38
CA SER A 41 -12.36 10.98 8.95
C SER A 41 -11.09 10.76 8.12
N GLN A 42 -9.93 11.23 8.58
CA GLN A 42 -8.66 10.96 7.87
C GLN A 42 -8.30 9.46 7.84
N LEU A 43 -8.59 8.73 8.92
CA LEU A 43 -8.43 7.28 8.97
C LEU A 43 -9.44 6.54 8.07
N ALA A 44 -10.67 7.05 7.99
CA ALA A 44 -11.72 6.46 7.16
C ALA A 44 -11.46 6.72 5.68
N GLU A 45 -11.22 7.98 5.26
CA GLU A 45 -10.89 8.31 3.87
C GLU A 45 -9.59 7.64 3.40
N GLY A 46 -8.63 7.40 4.29
CA GLY A 46 -7.43 6.63 3.95
C GLY A 46 -7.69 5.15 3.62
N ASN A 47 -8.89 4.61 3.88
CA ASN A 47 -9.20 3.19 3.83
C ASN A 47 -10.56 2.83 3.17
N THR A 48 -11.33 3.81 2.67
CA THR A 48 -12.69 3.57 2.14
C THR A 48 -12.81 3.49 0.61
N ASP A 49 -11.74 3.68 -0.14
CA ASP A 49 -11.78 3.53 -1.60
C ASP A 49 -11.55 2.07 -2.00
N GLY A 50 -12.56 1.20 -1.82
CA GLY A 50 -12.67 -0.11 -2.47
C GLY A 50 -11.36 -0.90 -2.58
N ASP A 51 -10.64 -0.93 -1.46
CA ASP A 51 -9.19 -0.84 -1.49
C ASP A 51 -8.52 -2.12 -1.98
N PHE A 52 -7.61 -1.97 -2.95
CA PHE A 52 -6.63 -2.98 -3.33
C PHE A 52 -5.80 -3.53 -2.14
N SER A 53 -5.96 -3.01 -0.92
CA SER A 53 -5.40 -3.52 0.33
C SER A 53 -5.83 -4.94 0.72
N MET A 54 -6.83 -5.53 0.06
CA MET A 54 -7.24 -6.93 0.28
C MET A 54 -6.65 -7.94 -0.72
N TYR A 55 -5.80 -7.48 -1.63
CA TYR A 55 -5.17 -8.37 -2.59
C TYR A 55 -3.97 -9.08 -1.97
N ASP A 56 -3.86 -10.37 -2.22
CA ASP A 56 -2.70 -11.18 -1.85
C ASP A 56 -2.15 -11.87 -3.08
N PHE A 57 -0.84 -11.81 -3.24
CA PHE A 57 -0.13 -12.41 -4.37
C PHE A 57 1.01 -13.28 -3.86
N GLU A 58 1.14 -14.47 -4.43
CA GLU A 58 2.27 -15.35 -4.20
C GLU A 58 3.24 -15.25 -5.38
N VAL A 59 4.50 -14.94 -5.11
CA VAL A 59 5.56 -14.89 -6.12
C VAL A 59 6.48 -16.09 -5.92
N ASN A 60 6.52 -16.96 -6.92
CA ASN A 60 7.35 -18.16 -6.93
C ASN A 60 8.43 -18.06 -8.02
N SER A 61 9.64 -18.50 -7.70
CA SER A 61 10.70 -18.59 -8.71
C SER A 61 10.34 -19.62 -9.78
N ALA A 62 10.57 -19.30 -11.05
CA ALA A 62 10.38 -20.26 -12.14
C ALA A 62 11.39 -21.41 -12.13
N GLY A 63 12.44 -21.33 -11.28
CA GLY A 63 13.50 -22.34 -11.19
C GLY A 63 14.43 -22.37 -12.41
N THR A 64 14.35 -21.34 -13.26
CA THR A 64 15.15 -21.20 -14.48
C THR A 64 16.60 -20.91 -14.14
N THR A 65 17.53 -21.61 -14.80
CA THR A 65 18.94 -21.22 -14.82
C THR A 65 19.12 -20.29 -16.01
N PHE A 66 19.29 -19.00 -15.72
CA PHE A 66 19.33 -17.99 -16.77
C PHE A 66 20.57 -18.12 -17.65
N THR A 67 20.44 -17.70 -18.90
CA THR A 67 21.52 -17.65 -19.88
C THR A 67 21.81 -16.20 -20.27
N THR A 68 22.49 -15.98 -21.40
CA THR A 68 22.57 -14.63 -22.01
C THR A 68 21.47 -14.43 -23.05
N GLY A 69 20.38 -15.19 -22.89
CA GLY A 69 19.23 -15.22 -23.78
C GLY A 69 18.24 -14.12 -23.42
N THR A 70 17.06 -14.20 -24.03
CA THR A 70 15.91 -13.34 -23.70
C THR A 70 14.67 -14.22 -23.72
N GLY A 71 13.57 -13.76 -23.12
CA GLY A 71 12.32 -14.52 -23.04
C GLY A 71 12.33 -15.66 -22.02
N GLU A 72 13.35 -15.74 -21.16
CA GLU A 72 13.42 -16.78 -20.13
C GLU A 72 12.41 -16.50 -19.01
N ALA A 73 11.72 -17.54 -18.52
CA ALA A 73 10.76 -17.39 -17.42
C ALA A 73 11.50 -17.07 -16.12
N ILE A 74 11.08 -16.02 -15.41
CA ILE A 74 11.76 -15.53 -14.22
C ILE A 74 11.00 -15.97 -12.97
N VAL A 75 9.72 -15.59 -12.88
CA VAL A 75 8.83 -15.89 -11.76
C VAL A 75 7.43 -16.19 -12.25
N TYR A 76 6.73 -16.98 -11.45
CA TYR A 76 5.30 -17.16 -11.49
C TYR A 76 4.66 -16.30 -10.42
N VAL A 77 3.56 -15.64 -10.74
CA VAL A 77 2.80 -14.86 -9.76
C VAL A 77 1.37 -15.36 -9.76
N SER A 78 0.86 -15.76 -8.60
CA SER A 78 -0.55 -16.14 -8.43
C SER A 78 -1.32 -15.08 -7.67
N LEU A 79 -2.60 -14.92 -8.00
CA LEU A 79 -3.55 -14.10 -7.24
C LEU A 79 -4.28 -14.99 -6.22
N ASP A 80 -3.92 -14.87 -4.95
CA ASP A 80 -4.35 -15.76 -3.86
C ASP A 80 -5.47 -15.17 -3.01
N ALA A 81 -5.69 -13.85 -3.07
CA ALA A 81 -6.87 -13.19 -2.53
C ALA A 81 -7.15 -11.89 -3.29
N GLY A 82 -8.43 -11.53 -3.41
CA GLY A 82 -8.88 -10.33 -4.12
C GLY A 82 -9.94 -10.64 -5.16
N ASP A 83 -10.42 -9.59 -5.82
CA ASP A 83 -11.32 -9.71 -6.96
C ASP A 83 -10.51 -9.91 -8.25
N GLU A 84 -11.19 -10.29 -9.32
CA GLU A 84 -10.58 -10.40 -10.66
C GLU A 84 -10.08 -9.03 -11.14
N LEU A 85 -8.84 -8.99 -11.64
CA LEU A 85 -8.18 -7.79 -12.15
C LEU A 85 -8.24 -7.74 -13.67
N SER A 86 -8.44 -6.56 -14.26
CA SER A 86 -8.26 -6.39 -15.70
C SER A 86 -6.83 -6.01 -16.01
N TRP A 87 -6.23 -6.58 -17.06
CA TRP A 87 -4.93 -6.15 -17.59
C TRP A 87 -4.91 -4.67 -18.02
N SER A 88 -6.07 -4.05 -18.20
CA SER A 88 -6.17 -2.60 -18.46
C SER A 88 -6.00 -1.73 -17.22
N THR A 89 -6.25 -2.26 -16.02
CA THR A 89 -6.22 -1.52 -14.76
C THR A 89 -4.97 -1.76 -13.95
N VAL A 90 -4.19 -2.80 -14.25
CA VAL A 90 -2.96 -3.12 -13.51
C VAL A 90 -1.69 -2.70 -14.25
N ILE A 91 -0.69 -2.33 -13.46
CA ILE A 91 0.70 -2.17 -13.87
C ILE A 91 1.51 -3.16 -13.04
N VAL A 92 2.23 -4.06 -13.70
CA VAL A 92 3.21 -4.92 -13.05
C VAL A 92 4.59 -4.36 -13.35
N GLN A 93 5.40 -4.19 -12.32
CA GLN A 93 6.79 -3.79 -12.41
C GLN A 93 7.65 -4.86 -11.77
N MET A 94 8.83 -5.09 -12.33
CA MET A 94 9.85 -5.90 -11.68
C MET A 94 11.17 -5.14 -11.62
N LYS A 95 12.00 -5.48 -10.65
CA LYS A 95 13.43 -5.16 -10.68
C LYS A 95 14.24 -6.44 -10.54
N ALA A 96 15.32 -6.52 -11.29
CA ALA A 96 16.32 -7.58 -11.19
C ALA A 96 17.59 -7.05 -10.50
N ASP A 97 18.22 -7.90 -9.68
CA ASP A 97 19.53 -7.71 -9.03
C ASP A 97 19.71 -6.34 -8.34
N GLY A 98 18.67 -5.88 -7.65
CA GLY A 98 18.68 -4.59 -6.94
C GLY A 98 18.70 -3.36 -7.86
N GLY A 99 18.39 -3.54 -9.14
CA GLY A 99 18.26 -2.48 -10.13
C GLY A 99 17.02 -1.61 -9.95
N VAL A 100 16.58 -0.98 -11.05
CA VAL A 100 15.39 -0.13 -11.07
C VAL A 100 14.15 -0.95 -11.44
N TYR A 101 12.98 -0.53 -10.94
CA TYR A 101 11.71 -1.10 -11.38
C TYR A 101 11.46 -0.73 -12.84
N VAL A 102 11.20 -1.74 -13.66
CA VAL A 102 10.77 -1.63 -15.05
C VAL A 102 9.35 -2.15 -15.17
N GLU A 103 8.50 -1.47 -15.96
CA GLU A 103 7.14 -1.96 -16.26
C GLU A 103 7.22 -3.16 -17.19
N CYS A 104 6.61 -4.27 -16.78
CA CYS A 104 6.47 -5.45 -17.62
C CYS A 104 5.37 -5.24 -18.65
N THR A 105 5.58 -5.80 -19.82
CA THR A 105 4.59 -5.75 -20.91
C THR A 105 3.42 -6.67 -20.57
N ASN A 106 2.21 -6.11 -20.47
CA ASN A 106 0.99 -6.90 -20.22
C ASN A 106 0.72 -7.90 -21.37
N PRO A 107 0.04 -9.04 -21.10
CA PRO A 107 -0.12 -10.15 -22.05
C PRO A 107 -0.71 -9.76 -23.42
N ASP A 108 -1.64 -8.80 -23.44
CA ASP A 108 -2.30 -8.32 -24.66
C ASP A 108 -1.44 -7.41 -25.56
N LYS A 109 -0.15 -7.26 -25.26
CA LYS A 109 0.76 -6.32 -25.94
C LYS A 109 1.96 -7.04 -26.52
N ALA A 110 2.48 -6.50 -27.62
CA ALA A 110 3.73 -6.96 -28.18
C ALA A 110 4.86 -6.73 -27.17
N THR A 111 5.60 -7.79 -26.85
CA THR A 111 6.74 -7.78 -25.92
C THR A 111 7.67 -6.60 -26.20
N SER A 112 7.97 -5.83 -25.15
CA SER A 112 8.92 -4.72 -25.16
C SER A 112 10.21 -5.09 -24.40
N THR A 113 11.09 -4.11 -24.25
CA THR A 113 12.27 -4.12 -23.37
C THR A 113 11.92 -4.44 -21.92
N GLY A 114 12.88 -4.98 -21.16
CA GLY A 114 12.69 -5.34 -19.74
C GLY A 114 12.04 -6.72 -19.55
N CYS A 115 10.75 -6.75 -19.19
CA CYS A 115 10.00 -7.97 -18.90
C CYS A 115 8.67 -8.06 -19.68
N ALA A 116 8.15 -9.27 -19.81
CA ALA A 116 6.86 -9.58 -20.41
C ALA A 116 6.05 -10.51 -19.50
N ILE A 117 4.74 -10.37 -19.56
CA ILE A 117 3.82 -11.23 -18.82
C ILE A 117 3.10 -12.09 -19.85
N SER A 118 3.05 -13.40 -19.61
CA SER A 118 2.19 -14.32 -20.35
C SER A 118 1.15 -14.92 -19.42
N ASP A 119 -0.04 -15.06 -19.97
CA ASP A 119 -1.26 -15.44 -19.27
C ASP A 119 -2.13 -16.34 -20.19
N ASN A 120 -3.37 -16.65 -19.79
CA ASN A 120 -4.30 -17.49 -20.54
C ASN A 120 -5.04 -16.80 -21.72
N ASP A 121 -4.71 -15.53 -22.00
CA ASP A 121 -5.32 -14.65 -23.03
C ASP A 121 -6.81 -14.31 -22.84
N ASP A 122 -7.35 -14.34 -21.61
CA ASP A 122 -8.74 -13.94 -21.34
C ASP A 122 -8.93 -12.44 -21.01
N GLY A 123 -7.82 -11.70 -20.96
CA GLY A 123 -7.78 -10.25 -20.72
C GLY A 123 -7.86 -9.86 -19.25
N LYS A 124 -7.75 -10.82 -18.33
CA LYS A 124 -7.90 -10.63 -16.89
C LYS A 124 -6.92 -11.49 -16.11
N TRP A 125 -6.84 -11.22 -14.81
CA TRP A 125 -6.09 -12.04 -13.86
C TRP A 125 -7.04 -12.40 -12.72
N ALA A 126 -7.47 -13.66 -12.70
CA ALA A 126 -8.49 -14.17 -11.80
C ALA A 126 -7.91 -14.82 -10.53
N PHE A 127 -8.76 -15.01 -9.53
CA PHE A 127 -8.38 -15.73 -8.31
C PHE A 127 -7.91 -17.16 -8.62
N GLY A 128 -6.76 -17.55 -8.06
CA GLY A 128 -6.13 -18.85 -8.25
C GLY A 128 -5.44 -19.02 -9.60
N GLU A 129 -5.37 -17.96 -10.41
CA GLU A 129 -4.64 -17.94 -11.67
C GLU A 129 -3.18 -17.54 -11.46
N GLU A 130 -2.31 -18.24 -12.18
CA GLU A 130 -0.88 -18.02 -12.21
C GLU A 130 -0.47 -17.41 -13.55
N VAL A 131 0.22 -16.26 -13.47
CA VAL A 131 0.80 -15.59 -14.63
C VAL A 131 2.30 -15.79 -14.62
N THR A 132 2.91 -15.88 -15.80
CA THR A 132 4.36 -16.01 -15.91
C THR A 132 4.97 -14.66 -16.27
N ILE A 133 5.93 -14.20 -15.47
CA ILE A 133 6.79 -13.07 -15.82
C ILE A 133 8.08 -13.64 -16.42
N SER A 134 8.35 -13.27 -17.65
CA SER A 134 9.56 -13.60 -18.39
C SER A 134 10.35 -12.35 -18.76
N GLU A 135 11.58 -12.56 -19.20
CA GLU A 135 12.34 -11.49 -19.84
C GLU A 135 11.63 -11.00 -21.11
N GLY A 136 11.75 -9.71 -21.37
CA GLY A 136 11.26 -9.07 -22.58
C GLY A 136 12.26 -9.25 -23.72
N SER A 137 12.50 -8.18 -24.46
CA SER A 137 13.53 -8.16 -25.51
C SER A 137 14.96 -7.96 -25.00
N ASP A 138 15.14 -7.72 -23.70
CA ASP A 138 16.44 -7.51 -23.06
C ASP A 138 16.78 -8.69 -22.14
N ASP A 139 18.06 -9.06 -22.09
CA ASP A 139 18.64 -9.95 -21.09
C ASP A 139 18.66 -9.20 -19.76
N THR A 140 17.65 -9.43 -18.93
CA THR A 140 17.45 -8.72 -17.65
C THR A 140 18.07 -9.50 -16.51
N CYS A 141 17.99 -10.82 -16.58
CA CYS A 141 18.55 -11.76 -15.63
C CYS A 141 19.64 -12.54 -16.34
N SER A 142 20.88 -12.04 -16.28
CA SER A 142 21.97 -12.68 -17.02
C SER A 142 22.46 -13.97 -16.35
N ALA A 143 23.34 -14.68 -17.06
CA ALA A 143 23.75 -16.05 -16.77
C ALA A 143 23.94 -16.38 -15.27
N GLY A 144 23.17 -17.36 -14.77
CA GLY A 144 23.23 -17.81 -13.39
C GLY A 144 21.91 -17.66 -12.63
N THR A 145 21.96 -17.04 -11.45
CA THR A 145 20.81 -16.78 -10.59
C THR A 145 20.52 -15.29 -10.56
N CYS A 146 19.24 -14.92 -10.62
CA CYS A 146 18.76 -13.54 -10.61
C CYS A 146 17.84 -13.34 -9.41
N GLU A 147 18.09 -12.30 -8.61
CA GLU A 147 17.16 -11.89 -7.55
C GLU A 147 16.15 -10.91 -8.12
N VAL A 148 14.86 -11.19 -7.97
CA VAL A 148 13.81 -10.33 -8.49
C VAL A 148 12.82 -9.91 -7.41
N GLN A 149 12.34 -8.67 -7.54
CA GLN A 149 11.24 -8.16 -6.73
C GLN A 149 10.16 -7.64 -7.66
N VAL A 150 8.91 -8.02 -7.36
CA VAL A 150 7.72 -7.68 -8.14
C VAL A 150 6.92 -6.63 -7.39
N LYS A 151 6.35 -5.70 -8.14
CA LYS A 151 5.50 -4.63 -7.66
C LYS A 151 4.27 -4.52 -8.54
N ILE A 152 3.10 -4.47 -7.94
CA ILE A 152 1.82 -4.36 -8.64
C ILE A 152 1.16 -3.05 -8.21
N LEU A 153 0.71 -2.27 -9.18
CA LEU A 153 0.12 -0.94 -8.99
C LEU A 153 -1.19 -0.83 -9.76
N ASP A 154 -2.11 -0.02 -9.25
CA ASP A 154 -3.28 0.41 -10.00
C ASP A 154 -2.90 1.47 -11.03
N ARG A 155 -3.30 1.28 -12.29
CA ARG A 155 -2.94 2.16 -13.42
C ARG A 155 -3.57 3.55 -13.30
N SER A 156 -4.75 3.65 -12.72
CA SER A 156 -5.49 4.93 -12.67
C SER A 156 -4.98 5.85 -11.58
N THR A 157 -4.55 5.28 -10.46
CA THR A 157 -4.17 6.01 -9.24
C THR A 157 -2.67 5.91 -8.93
N ASN A 158 -1.93 4.98 -9.54
CA ASN A 158 -0.58 4.57 -9.16
C ASN A 158 -0.49 4.12 -7.69
N LYS A 159 -1.60 3.65 -7.11
CA LYS A 159 -1.63 3.09 -5.77
C LYS A 159 -0.93 1.73 -5.76
N LEU A 160 -0.09 1.49 -4.77
CA LEU A 160 0.55 0.20 -4.55
C LEU A 160 -0.50 -0.83 -4.13
N ILE A 161 -0.58 -1.92 -4.90
CA ILE A 161 -1.40 -3.09 -4.62
C ILE A 161 -0.56 -4.13 -3.87
N TYR A 162 0.65 -4.40 -4.39
CA TYR A 162 1.53 -5.43 -3.85
C TYR A 162 3.01 -5.11 -4.09
N GLU A 163 3.88 -5.54 -3.16
CA GLU A 163 5.34 -5.54 -3.29
C GLU A 163 5.90 -6.75 -2.55
N SER A 164 6.69 -7.57 -3.26
CA SER A 164 7.35 -8.78 -2.73
C SER A 164 8.59 -8.47 -1.90
#